data_AF-A0A1B1CL83-F1
#
_entry.id   AF-A0A1B1CL83-F1
#
_cell.length_a   1.000
_cell.length_b   1.000
_cell.length_c   1.000
_cell.angle_alpha   90.00
_cell.angle_beta   90.00
_cell.angle_gamma   90.00
#
_symmetry.space_group_name_H-M   'P 1'
#
loop_
_entity.id
_entity.type
_entity.pdbx_description
1 polymer ?
#
loop_
_entity_poly.entity_id
_entity_poly.type
_entity_poly.pdbx_seq_one_letter_code
_entity_poly.pdbx_strand_id
1 'polypeptide(L)'
;MSSQAPAHEDAHEAHHGHSHGHQAGHGTFRSYMTGFVLSVILTAIPFWLVMAGVFASPALTAVLVMGLGAIQIVVHMVFFLHMNTRSEGGWTIMALIFTLIIVAIALSGSLWVMHHLNTNMMPMSPEMMKNMP
;
A
#
# COMPACT_ATOMS: atom_id res chain seq x y z
N MET A 1 -37.57 -6.86 -70.96
CA MET A 1 -36.48 -7.40 -70.13
C MET A 1 -35.30 -6.44 -70.25
N SER A 2 -35.18 -5.52 -69.30
CA SER A 2 -34.21 -4.43 -69.32
C SER A 2 -32.83 -4.98 -68.90
N SER A 3 -31.84 -4.87 -69.78
CA SER A 3 -30.43 -5.13 -69.47
C SER A 3 -29.70 -3.81 -69.40
N GLN A 4 -29.14 -3.45 -68.24
CA GLN A 4 -27.89 -2.68 -68.10
C GLN A 4 -27.52 -2.46 -66.63
N ALA A 5 -26.38 -3.03 -66.24
CA ALA A 5 -25.41 -2.51 -65.28
C ALA A 5 -24.03 -2.72 -65.98
N PRO A 6 -22.93 -2.02 -65.65
CA PRO A 6 -22.61 -1.33 -64.39
C PRO A 6 -22.01 0.10 -64.57
N ALA A 7 -21.84 0.85 -63.49
CA ALA A 7 -20.90 1.97 -63.45
C ALA A 7 -20.25 2.07 -62.06
N HIS A 8 -18.93 1.90 -62.05
CA HIS A 8 -18.01 2.24 -60.97
C HIS A 8 -17.84 3.77 -60.96
N GLU A 9 -17.93 4.40 -59.78
CA GLU A 9 -17.35 5.72 -59.52
C GLU A 9 -16.46 5.64 -58.29
N ASP A 10 -15.18 5.94 -58.52
CA ASP A 10 -14.11 6.03 -57.53
C ASP A 10 -14.12 7.39 -56.81
N ALA A 11 -13.66 7.31 -55.55
CA ALA A 11 -12.85 8.28 -54.81
C ALA A 11 -13.32 9.75 -54.68
N HIS A 12 -13.60 10.15 -53.42
CA HIS A 12 -12.98 11.35 -52.85
C HIS A 12 -12.76 11.19 -51.33
N GLU A 13 -11.48 11.11 -50.97
CA GLU A 13 -10.97 11.38 -49.62
C GLU A 13 -11.42 12.76 -49.13
N ALA A 14 -11.99 12.81 -47.93
CA ALA A 14 -12.07 14.03 -47.14
C ALA A 14 -11.29 13.81 -45.83
N HIS A 15 -10.00 14.13 -45.91
CA HIS A 15 -9.15 14.41 -44.75
C HIS A 15 -9.73 15.59 -43.96
N HIS A 16 -10.27 15.34 -42.78
CA HIS A 16 -10.37 16.35 -41.73
C HIS A 16 -9.70 15.85 -40.46
N GLY A 17 -8.43 16.22 -40.35
CA GLY A 17 -7.71 16.17 -39.09
C GLY A 17 -8.29 17.19 -38.14
N HIS A 18 -8.75 16.72 -36.99
CA HIS A 18 -8.72 17.49 -35.76
C HIS A 18 -7.99 16.67 -34.69
N SER A 19 -6.73 17.04 -34.53
CA SER A 19 -5.88 16.79 -33.39
C SER A 19 -6.58 17.22 -32.09
N HIS A 20 -7.19 16.28 -31.39
CA HIS A 20 -7.46 16.45 -29.97
C HIS A 20 -6.22 15.99 -29.20
N GLY A 21 -5.46 16.99 -28.78
CA GLY A 21 -4.18 16.85 -28.12
C GLY A 21 -4.23 16.01 -26.84
N HIS A 22 -3.17 15.21 -26.68
CA HIS A 22 -2.43 15.01 -25.44
C HIS A 22 -3.21 15.11 -24.13
N GLN A 23 -3.96 14.06 -23.77
CA GLN A 23 -4.27 13.82 -22.36
C GLN A 23 -4.44 12.33 -22.02
N ALA A 24 -3.54 11.48 -22.50
CA ALA A 24 -3.55 10.04 -22.21
C ALA A 24 -2.36 9.54 -21.36
N GLY A 25 -1.51 10.45 -20.84
CA GLY A 25 -0.28 10.08 -20.09
C GLY A 25 -0.19 10.56 -18.64
N HIS A 26 -1.18 11.31 -18.13
CA HIS A 26 -1.04 12.05 -16.86
C HIS A 26 -1.58 11.35 -15.60
N GLY A 27 -2.11 10.13 -15.71
CA GLY A 27 -2.54 9.37 -14.53
C GLY A 27 -1.35 8.76 -13.77
N THR A 28 -0.44 8.12 -14.48
CA THR A 28 0.70 7.39 -13.91
C THR A 28 1.76 8.33 -13.34
N PHE A 29 2.31 9.25 -14.14
CA PHE A 29 3.40 10.12 -13.66
C PHE A 29 3.01 10.97 -12.45
N ARG A 30 1.80 11.55 -12.48
CA ARG A 30 1.27 12.35 -11.35
C ARG A 30 1.00 11.49 -10.12
N SER A 31 0.47 10.28 -10.29
CA SER A 31 0.23 9.33 -9.19
C SER A 31 1.55 8.88 -8.56
N TYR A 32 2.53 8.46 -9.37
CA TYR A 32 3.87 8.09 -8.88
C TYR A 32 4.55 9.24 -8.14
N MET A 33 4.49 10.46 -8.67
CA MET A 33 5.07 11.64 -8.01
C MET A 33 4.36 11.94 -6.68
N THR A 34 3.03 11.83 -6.64
CA THR A 34 2.24 12.04 -5.41
C THR A 34 2.57 10.98 -4.36
N GLY A 35 2.65 9.70 -4.76
CA GLY A 35 3.04 8.60 -3.89
C GLY A 35 4.48 8.71 -3.40
N PHE A 36 5.40 9.20 -4.24
CA PHE A 36 6.78 9.47 -3.87
C PHE A 36 6.87 10.55 -2.78
N VAL A 37 6.22 11.69 -2.98
CA VAL A 37 6.19 12.77 -1.98
C VAL A 37 5.54 12.29 -0.68
N LEU A 38 4.42 11.58 -0.77
CA LEU A 38 3.72 11.06 0.41
C LEU A 38 4.58 10.05 1.18
N SER A 39 5.27 9.15 0.48
CA SER A 39 6.23 8.19 1.06
C SER A 39 7.37 8.89 1.78
N VAL A 40 7.95 9.92 1.17
CA VAL A 40 9.06 10.68 1.76
C VAL A 40 8.60 11.39 3.03
N ILE A 41 7.46 12.07 3.00
CA ILE A 41 6.90 12.75 4.17
C ILE A 41 6.61 11.74 5.29
N LEU A 42 5.94 10.63 4.95
CA LEU A 42 5.55 9.63 5.93
C LEU A 42 6.75 8.89 6.52
N THR A 43 7.90 8.88 5.86
CA THR A 43 9.17 8.35 6.39
C THR A 43 9.93 9.40 7.20
N ALA A 44 9.88 10.67 6.80
CA ALA A 44 10.54 11.77 7.50
C ALA A 44 9.94 12.01 8.89
N ILE A 45 8.61 11.93 9.03
CA ILE A 45 7.90 12.11 10.31
C ILE A 45 8.40 11.14 11.40
N PRO A 46 8.41 9.81 11.21
CA PRO A 46 8.88 8.88 12.24
C PRO A 46 10.37 9.05 12.53
N PHE A 47 11.20 9.33 11.53
CA PHE A 47 12.62 9.62 11.74
C PHE A 47 12.83 10.85 12.61
N TRP A 48 12.13 11.94 12.30
CA TRP A 48 12.19 13.16 13.11
C TRP A 48 11.67 12.92 14.52
N LEU A 49 10.56 12.19 14.68
CA LEU A 49 9.95 11.88 15.97
C LEU A 49 10.87 11.07 16.90
N VAL A 50 11.65 10.13 16.34
CA VAL A 50 12.68 9.38 17.10
C VAL A 50 13.89 10.26 17.42
N MET A 51 14.40 11.02 16.44
CA MET A 51 15.61 11.83 16.62
C MET A 51 15.42 13.02 17.56
N ALA A 52 14.24 13.65 17.52
CA ALA A 52 13.90 14.77 18.39
C ALA A 52 13.53 14.34 19.82
N GLY A 53 13.37 13.03 20.07
CA GLY A 53 13.05 12.51 21.40
C GLY A 53 11.77 13.10 21.99
N VAL A 54 10.77 13.38 21.14
CA VAL A 54 9.58 14.18 21.50
C VAL A 54 8.77 13.55 22.64
N PHE A 55 8.82 12.21 22.77
CA PHE A 55 8.16 11.49 23.85
C PHE A 55 9.17 10.93 24.84
N ALA A 56 8.89 11.13 26.13
CA ALA A 56 9.68 10.58 27.23
C ALA A 56 9.60 9.04 27.33
N SER A 57 8.59 8.41 26.71
CA SER A 57 8.44 6.96 26.69
C SER A 57 8.88 6.35 25.36
N PRO A 58 9.95 5.53 25.35
CA PRO A 58 10.40 4.82 24.15
C PRO A 58 9.32 3.89 23.57
N ALA A 59 8.48 3.31 24.44
CA ALA A 59 7.39 2.44 24.03
C ALA A 59 6.32 3.17 23.21
N LEU A 60 5.92 4.40 23.59
CA LEU A 60 4.94 5.18 22.84
C LEU A 60 5.50 5.58 21.47
N THR A 61 6.77 6.01 21.44
CA THR A 61 7.49 6.29 20.20
C THR A 61 7.53 5.07 19.28
N ALA A 62 7.85 3.89 19.81
CA ALA A 62 7.90 2.66 19.03
C ALA A 62 6.53 2.29 18.43
N VAL A 63 5.44 2.40 19.21
CA VAL A 63 4.08 2.13 18.73
C VAL A 63 3.68 3.10 17.61
N LEU A 64 3.98 4.40 17.77
CA LEU A 64 3.69 5.41 16.75
C LEU A 64 4.48 5.16 15.46
N VAL A 65 5.77 4.86 15.57
CA VAL A 65 6.62 4.53 14.42
C VAL A 65 6.12 3.27 13.70
N MET A 66 5.75 2.22 14.44
CA MET A 66 5.15 1.03 13.84
C MET A 66 3.84 1.34 13.12
N GLY A 67 2.97 2.18 13.70
CA GLY A 67 1.73 2.62 13.07
C GLY A 67 1.96 3.37 11.77
N LEU A 68 2.89 4.33 11.76
CA LEU A 68 3.27 5.08 10.56
C LEU A 68 3.91 4.16 9.50
N GLY A 69 4.70 3.17 9.92
CA GLY A 69 5.27 2.14 9.04
C GLY A 69 4.20 1.26 8.39
N ALA A 70 3.14 0.89 9.12
CA ALA A 70 2.01 0.16 8.55
C ALA A 70 1.28 0.99 7.48
N ILE A 71 1.05 2.28 7.73
CA ILE A 71 0.46 3.20 6.74
C ILE A 71 1.38 3.32 5.52
N GLN A 72 2.69 3.35 5.72
CA GLN A 72 3.68 3.42 4.64
C GLN A 72 3.60 2.21 3.70
N ILE A 73 3.38 1.01 4.23
CA ILE A 73 3.14 -0.19 3.41
C ILE A 73 1.92 0.03 2.51
N VAL A 74 0.82 0.56 3.04
CA VAL A 74 -0.40 0.83 2.25
C VAL A 74 -0.15 1.86 1.16
N VAL A 75 0.53 2.97 1.48
CA VAL A 75 0.91 4.00 0.49
C VAL A 75 1.75 3.37 -0.62
N HIS A 76 2.72 2.53 -0.28
CA HIS A 76 3.58 1.89 -1.28
C HIS A 76 2.80 0.94 -2.20
N MET A 77 1.92 0.12 -1.62
CA MET A 77 1.05 -0.79 -2.38
C MET A 77 0.13 -0.03 -3.35
N VAL A 78 -0.46 1.08 -2.92
CA VAL A 78 -1.41 1.86 -3.75
C VAL A 78 -0.69 2.62 -4.86
N PHE A 79 0.37 3.37 -4.53
CA PHE A 79 0.99 4.30 -5.48
C PHE A 79 2.11 3.69 -6.32
N PHE A 80 2.93 2.78 -5.77
CA PHE A 80 4.09 2.22 -6.49
C PHE A 80 3.76 0.92 -7.22
N LEU A 81 2.96 0.06 -6.58
CA LEU A 81 2.52 -1.20 -7.18
C LEU A 81 1.35 -1.05 -8.15
N HIS A 82 0.96 0.20 -8.45
CA HIS A 82 -0.08 0.57 -9.41
C HIS A 82 -1.28 -0.36 -9.31
N MET A 83 -1.79 -0.55 -8.09
CA MET A 83 -3.06 -1.22 -7.89
C MET A 83 -4.12 -0.29 -8.46
N ASN A 84 -4.38 -0.47 -9.76
CA ASN A 84 -5.27 0.36 -10.51
C ASN A 84 -6.63 0.23 -9.81
N THR A 85 -7.20 1.34 -9.34
CA THR A 85 -8.56 1.37 -8.78
C THR A 85 -9.61 0.96 -9.83
N ARG A 86 -9.17 0.69 -11.06
CA ARG A 86 -9.90 0.13 -12.20
C ARG A 86 -9.60 -1.36 -12.50
N SER A 87 -8.68 -2.01 -11.80
CA SER A 87 -8.46 -3.46 -11.91
C SER A 87 -9.67 -4.20 -11.33
N GLU A 88 -10.44 -4.87 -12.18
CA GLU A 88 -11.52 -5.79 -11.80
C GLU A 88 -12.62 -5.19 -10.88
N GLY A 89 -12.98 -3.90 -11.06
CA GLY A 89 -14.14 -3.31 -10.37
C GLY A 89 -14.02 -3.24 -8.84
N GLY A 90 -12.81 -3.19 -8.29
CA GLY A 90 -12.56 -3.05 -6.85
C GLY A 90 -12.38 -4.37 -6.09
N TRP A 91 -12.49 -5.52 -6.77
CA TRP A 91 -12.24 -6.83 -6.15
C TRP A 91 -10.80 -6.97 -5.63
N THR A 92 -9.81 -6.45 -6.36
CA THR A 92 -8.40 -6.43 -5.91
C THR A 92 -8.21 -5.61 -4.64
N ILE A 93 -8.95 -4.51 -4.47
CA ILE A 93 -8.91 -3.68 -3.25
C ILE A 93 -9.52 -4.43 -2.07
N MET A 94 -10.63 -5.14 -2.27
CA MET A 94 -11.24 -5.97 -1.22
C MET A 94 -10.31 -7.10 -0.78
N ALA A 95 -9.67 -7.77 -1.74
CA ALA A 95 -8.65 -8.79 -1.45
C ALA A 95 -7.47 -8.20 -0.67
N LEU A 96 -6.98 -7.00 -1.04
CA LEU A 96 -5.90 -6.32 -0.33
C LEU A 96 -6.28 -6.01 1.13
N ILE A 97 -7.48 -5.44 1.35
CA ILE A 97 -7.96 -5.12 2.71
C ILE A 97 -8.04 -6.40 3.54
N PHE A 98 -8.57 -7.48 2.96
CA PHE A 98 -8.64 -8.77 3.62
C PHE A 98 -7.24 -9.31 4.01
N THR A 99 -6.27 -9.23 3.10
CA THR A 99 -4.88 -9.60 3.39
C THR A 99 -4.29 -8.73 4.49
N LEU A 100 -4.51 -7.42 4.49
CA LEU A 100 -4.03 -6.52 5.53
C LEU A 100 -4.63 -6.87 6.91
N ILE A 101 -5.91 -7.22 6.97
CA ILE A 101 -6.56 -7.67 8.20
C ILE A 101 -5.91 -8.97 8.71
N ILE A 102 -5.69 -9.96 7.83
CA ILE A 102 -5.01 -11.21 8.20
C ILE A 102 -3.62 -10.92 8.75
N VAL A 103 -2.83 -10.10 8.07
CA VAL A 103 -1.48 -9.72 8.50
C VAL A 103 -1.52 -9.01 9.85
N ALA A 104 -2.45 -8.07 10.06
CA ALA A 104 -2.59 -7.37 11.33
C ALA A 104 -2.94 -8.31 12.48
N ILE A 105 -3.85 -9.26 12.26
CA ILE A 105 -4.22 -10.28 13.25
C ILE A 105 -3.03 -11.21 13.53
N ALA A 106 -2.32 -11.66 12.50
CA ALA A 106 -1.17 -12.55 12.64
C ALA A 106 -0.01 -11.88 13.40
N LEU A 107 0.30 -10.62 13.09
CA LEU A 107 1.33 -9.85 13.78
C LEU A 107 0.94 -9.55 15.23
N SER A 108 -0.27 -9.05 15.46
CA SER A 108 -0.75 -8.74 16.81
C SER A 108 -0.87 -10.01 17.66
N GLY A 109 -1.39 -11.09 17.09
CA GLY A 109 -1.52 -12.39 17.74
C GLY A 109 -0.18 -13.01 18.07
N SER A 110 0.81 -12.96 17.17
CA SER A 110 2.16 -13.47 17.46
C SER A 110 2.88 -12.67 18.54
N LEU A 111 2.83 -11.33 18.50
CA LEU A 111 3.37 -10.49 19.57
C LEU A 111 2.69 -10.77 20.91
N TRP A 112 1.35 -10.88 20.91
CA TRP A 112 0.57 -11.18 22.11
C TRP A 112 0.95 -12.54 22.69
N VAL A 113 0.98 -13.59 21.86
CA VAL A 113 1.30 -14.95 22.30
C VAL A 113 2.72 -15.01 22.87
N MET A 114 3.71 -14.40 22.21
CA MET A 114 5.08 -14.36 22.74
C MET A 114 5.15 -13.59 24.07
N HIS A 115 4.50 -12.43 24.16
CA HIS A 115 4.49 -11.64 25.39
C HIS A 115 3.78 -12.38 26.54
N HIS A 116 2.64 -13.01 26.24
CA HIS A 116 1.86 -13.77 27.20
C HIS A 116 2.63 -14.99 27.68
N LEU A 117 3.21 -15.79 26.79
CA LEU A 117 4.03 -16.94 27.17
C LEU A 117 5.26 -16.51 27.96
N ASN A 118 5.97 -15.45 27.56
CA ASN A 118 7.11 -14.94 28.32
C ASN A 118 6.73 -14.51 29.75
N THR A 119 5.57 -13.87 29.92
CA THR A 119 5.07 -13.45 31.23
C THR A 119 4.62 -14.64 32.09
N ASN A 120 4.02 -15.66 31.48
CA ASN A 120 3.50 -16.83 32.19
C ASN A 120 4.53 -17.97 32.35
N MET A 121 5.66 -17.89 31.66
CA MET A 121 6.76 -18.85 31.77
C MET A 121 7.94 -18.30 32.59
N MET A 122 7.70 -17.37 33.54
CA MET A 122 8.76 -16.92 34.45
C MET A 122 9.50 -18.14 35.02
N PRO A 123 10.77 -18.35 34.64
CA PRO A 123 11.55 -19.47 35.12
C PRO A 123 11.64 -19.37 36.64
N MET A 124 11.54 -20.51 37.31
CA MET A 124 11.92 -20.65 38.71
C MET A 124 13.20 -19.83 38.95
N SER A 125 13.16 -18.85 39.86
CA SER A 125 14.36 -18.06 40.13
C SER A 125 15.48 -19.01 40.60
N PRO A 126 16.75 -18.79 40.21
CA PRO A 126 17.87 -19.64 40.63
C PRO A 126 17.97 -19.81 42.16
N GLU A 127 17.44 -18.83 42.91
CA GLU A 127 17.31 -18.86 44.38
C GLU A 127 16.34 -19.95 44.89
N MET A 128 15.28 -20.28 44.14
CA MET A 128 14.30 -21.31 44.51
C MET A 128 14.82 -22.73 44.24
N MET A 129 15.69 -22.92 43.24
CA MET A 129 16.36 -24.20 42.94
C MET A 129 17.49 -24.54 43.94
N LYS A 130 18.11 -23.53 44.55
CA LYS A 130 19.19 -23.70 45.54
C LYS A 130 18.69 -24.15 46.93
N ASN A 131 17.41 -23.92 47.24
CA ASN A 131 16.78 -24.27 48.52
C ASN A 131 15.88 -25.52 48.42
N MET A 132 16.05 -26.33 47.38
CA MET A 132 15.40 -27.64 47.27
C MET A 132 16.10 -28.62 48.24
N PRO A 133 15.38 -29.30 49.15
CA PRO A 133 15.97 -30.21 50.15
C PRO A 133 16.64 -31.44 49.52
#